data_AF-A0A015ID11-F1
#
_entry.id   AF-A0A015ID11-F1
#
_cell.length_a   1.000
_cell.length_b   1.000
_cell.length_c   1.000
_cell.angle_alpha   90.00
_cell.angle_beta   90.00
_cell.angle_gamma   90.00
#
_symmetry.space_group_name_H-M   'P 1'
#
loop_
_entity.id
_entity.type
_entity.pdbx_description
1 polymer ?
#
loop_
_entity_poly.entity_id
_entity_poly.type
_entity_poly.pdbx_seq_one_letter_code
_entity_poly.pdbx_strand_id
1 'polypeptide(L)'
;MAYTALSIASSMIINFFLFGEILDEPEYNCFIWGPTCDSIDCVTKNGSLPELFLGDWLYFEDMGAYTIAAATKFNGFKQTQVIYTTTDPHVFDYLYDVT
;
A
#
# COMPACT_ATOMS: atom_id res chain seq x y z
N MET A 1 -6.63 -7.89 8.79
CA MET A 1 -6.53 -7.85 7.32
C MET A 1 -5.65 -6.65 6.99
N ALA A 2 -4.38 -6.89 6.68
CA ALA A 2 -3.48 -5.83 6.20
C ALA A 2 -3.22 -6.15 4.73
N TYR A 3 -3.84 -5.39 3.84
CA TYR A 3 -3.61 -5.53 2.40
C TYR A 3 -2.23 -4.95 2.13
N THR A 4 -1.22 -5.83 2.08
CA THR A 4 0.13 -5.45 1.66
C THR A 4 0.07 -5.01 0.21
N ALA A 5 0.50 -3.78 -0.07
CA ALA A 5 1.05 -3.44 -1.37
C ALA A 5 2.10 -4.52 -1.73
N LEU A 6 1.94 -5.13 -2.89
CA LEU A 6 2.83 -6.17 -3.40
C LEU A 6 4.23 -5.57 -3.58
N SER A 7 5.18 -5.90 -2.71
CA SER A 7 6.60 -5.59 -2.92
C SER A 7 7.28 -6.80 -3.57
N ILE A 8 7.61 -6.71 -4.85
CA ILE A 8 8.61 -7.57 -5.49
C ILE A 8 9.88 -6.73 -5.74
N ALA A 9 10.96 -7.20 -5.13
CA ALA A 9 12.39 -6.96 -5.36
C ALA A 9 12.86 -5.71 -6.14
N SER A 10 13.59 -4.85 -5.41
CA SER A 10 14.90 -4.27 -5.74
C SER A 10 15.18 -3.85 -7.19
N SER A 11 15.48 -2.55 -7.33
CA SER A 11 16.09 -1.88 -8.48
C SER A 11 15.15 -1.42 -9.59
N MET A 12 14.26 -0.50 -9.26
CA MET A 12 13.86 0.55 -10.20
C MET A 12 13.46 1.77 -9.37
N ILE A 13 14.18 2.88 -9.58
CA ILE A 13 13.80 4.19 -9.06
C ILE A 13 12.44 4.51 -9.69
N ILE A 14 11.36 4.44 -8.92
CA ILE A 14 10.05 4.95 -9.32
C ILE A 14 10.23 6.47 -9.42
N ASN A 15 10.38 6.99 -10.65
CA ASN A 15 10.73 8.40 -10.88
C ASN A 15 9.54 9.36 -10.77
N PHE A 16 8.30 8.88 -10.58
CA PHE A 16 7.13 9.75 -10.40
C PHE A 16 6.10 9.11 -9.46
N PHE A 17 5.74 9.83 -8.39
CA PHE A 17 4.63 9.49 -7.49
C PHE A 17 3.52 10.52 -7.75
N LEU A 18 2.44 10.09 -8.40
CA LEU A 18 1.29 10.93 -8.78
C LEU A 18 0.22 10.95 -7.68
N PHE A 19 0.59 11.41 -6.48
CA PHE A 19 -0.38 11.53 -5.39
C PHE A 19 -1.14 12.85 -5.49
N GLY A 20 -2.46 12.74 -5.66
CA GLY A 20 -3.37 13.89 -5.81
C GLY A 20 -3.45 14.45 -7.23
N GLU A 21 -2.80 13.80 -8.20
CA GLU A 21 -2.87 14.16 -9.62
C GLU A 21 -4.04 13.43 -10.28
N ILE A 22 -4.78 14.11 -11.15
CA ILE A 22 -5.83 13.49 -11.96
C ILE A 22 -5.15 12.89 -13.19
N LEU A 23 -5.24 11.58 -13.34
CA LEU A 23 -4.83 10.90 -14.57
C LEU A 23 -5.92 11.13 -15.63
N ASP A 24 -5.56 11.73 -16.76
CA ASP A 24 -6.43 11.85 -17.94
C ASP A 24 -6.40 10.55 -18.74
N GLU A 25 -6.71 9.44 -18.06
CA GLU A 25 -6.70 8.08 -18.60
C GLU A 25 -8.09 7.46 -18.52
N PRO A 26 -8.46 6.61 -19.49
CA PRO A 26 -9.73 5.89 -19.43
C PRO A 26 -9.74 4.93 -18.24
N GLU A 27 -10.75 5.04 -17.39
CA GLU A 27 -10.96 4.13 -16.28
C GLU A 27 -11.87 2.96 -16.68
N TYR A 28 -11.64 1.82 -16.02
CA TYR A 28 -12.39 0.59 -16.20
C TYR A 28 -12.94 0.09 -14.88
N ASN A 29 -14.15 -0.46 -14.91
CA ASN A 29 -14.74 -1.14 -13.76
C ASN A 29 -13.89 -2.35 -13.37
N CYS A 30 -13.48 -2.43 -12.12
CA CYS A 30 -12.62 -3.49 -11.62
C CYS A 30 -13.00 -3.95 -10.21
N PHE A 31 -12.65 -5.19 -9.88
CA PHE A 31 -12.72 -5.71 -8.52
C PHE A 31 -11.29 -5.85 -7.99
N ILE A 32 -11.01 -5.30 -6.82
CA ILE A 32 -9.70 -5.41 -6.17
C ILE A 32 -9.76 -6.53 -5.16
N TRP A 33 -8.84 -7.48 -5.29
CA TRP A 33 -8.71 -8.65 -4.43
C TRP A 33 -7.39 -8.59 -3.67
N GLY A 34 -7.41 -9.09 -2.44
CA GLY A 34 -6.21 -9.35 -1.68
C GLY A 34 -5.46 -10.58 -2.20
N PRO A 35 -4.27 -10.85 -1.67
CA PRO A 35 -3.39 -11.92 -2.15
C PRO A 35 -3.83 -13.32 -1.73
N THR A 36 -4.90 -13.45 -0.93
CA THR A 36 -5.36 -14.75 -0.46
C THR A 36 -6.36 -15.34 -1.47
N CYS A 37 -6.35 -16.66 -1.62
CA CYS A 37 -7.31 -17.39 -2.47
C CYS A 37 -8.69 -17.53 -1.79
N ASP A 38 -9.06 -16.60 -0.91
CA ASP A 38 -10.33 -16.62 -0.17
C ASP A 38 -11.35 -15.67 -0.82
N SER A 39 -12.58 -16.15 -0.99
CA SER A 39 -13.71 -15.39 -1.52
C SER A 39 -14.06 -14.14 -0.70
N ILE A 40 -13.66 -14.07 0.58
CA ILE A 40 -13.87 -12.90 1.42
C ILE A 40 -12.75 -11.86 1.31
N ASP A 41 -11.64 -12.19 0.64
CA ASP A 41 -10.48 -11.31 0.48
C ASP A 41 -10.66 -10.34 -0.69
N CYS A 42 -11.78 -9.64 -0.68
CA CYS A 42 -12.14 -8.64 -1.67
C CYS A 42 -12.13 -7.25 -1.02
N VAL A 43 -11.24 -6.37 -1.51
CA VAL A 43 -11.10 -5.00 -1.00
C VAL A 43 -12.24 -4.14 -1.50
N THR A 44 -12.52 -4.18 -2.81
CA THR A 44 -13.67 -3.51 -3.41
C THR A 44 -14.20 -4.29 -4.60
N LYS A 45 -15.53 -4.33 -4.71
CA LYS A 45 -16.25 -4.89 -5.86
C LYS A 45 -16.68 -3.84 -6.86
N ASN A 46 -16.49 -2.56 -6.56
CA ASN A 46 -16.94 -1.44 -7.39
C ASN A 46 -15.79 -0.42 -7.53
N GLY A 47 -14.62 -0.88 -7.95
CA GLY A 47 -13.49 0.00 -8.27
C GLY A 47 -13.61 0.54 -9.69
N SER A 48 -13.05 1.73 -9.90
CA SER A 48 -12.81 2.33 -11.20
C SER A 48 -11.35 2.76 -11.21
N LEU A 49 -10.54 2.16 -12.10
CA LEU A 49 -9.10 2.39 -12.16
C LEU A 49 -8.64 2.43 -13.62
N PRO A 50 -7.56 3.16 -13.93
CA PRO A 50 -6.89 3.06 -15.22
C PRO A 50 -6.29 1.66 -15.42
N GLU A 51 -5.73 1.41 -16.61
CA GLU A 51 -5.01 0.17 -16.88
C GLU A 51 -3.74 0.10 -16.03
N LEU A 52 -3.63 -0.94 -15.20
CA LEU A 52 -2.48 -1.15 -14.31
C LEU A 52 -1.47 -2.14 -14.90
N PHE A 53 -0.19 -1.85 -14.73
CA PHE A 53 0.92 -2.69 -15.13
C PHE A 53 1.67 -3.27 -13.92
N LEU A 54 2.47 -4.31 -14.18
CA LEU A 54 3.34 -4.89 -13.15
C LEU A 54 4.33 -3.83 -12.65
N GLY A 55 4.30 -3.59 -11.34
CA GLY A 55 5.14 -2.59 -10.69
C GLY A 55 4.36 -1.35 -10.23
N ASP A 56 3.10 -1.21 -10.64
CA ASP A 56 2.24 -0.13 -10.16
C ASP A 56 1.81 -0.37 -8.71
N TRP A 57 1.58 0.74 -8.01
CA TRP A 57 1.25 0.75 -6.59
C TRP A 57 -0.17 1.23 -6.39
N LEU A 58 -0.91 0.52 -5.54
CA LEU A 58 -2.21 0.96 -5.05
C LEU A 58 -2.05 1.50 -3.63
N TYR A 59 -2.67 2.65 -3.38
CA TYR A 59 -2.70 3.31 -2.10
C TYR A 59 -4.13 3.32 -1.55
N PHE A 60 -4.27 3.06 -0.25
CA PHE A 60 -5.55 3.06 0.46
C PHE A 60 -5.42 3.95 1.69
N GLU A 61 -6.30 4.95 1.78
CA GLU A 61 -6.39 5.85 2.92
C GLU A 61 -7.04 5.17 4.13
N ASP A 62 -6.91 5.78 5.31
CA ASP A 62 -7.56 5.36 6.56
C ASP A 62 -7.26 3.94 7.05
N MET A 63 -6.20 3.31 6.54
CA MET A 63 -5.79 1.95 6.93
C MET A 63 -5.04 1.86 8.27
N GLY A 64 -4.99 2.93 9.06
CA GLY A 64 -4.21 2.99 10.30
C GLY A 64 -4.89 2.38 11.53
N ALA A 65 -6.20 2.61 11.72
CA ALA A 65 -6.92 2.17 12.91
C ALA A 65 -7.40 0.72 12.77
N TYR A 66 -7.15 -0.11 13.79
CA TYR A 66 -7.57 -1.52 13.89
C TYR A 66 -7.06 -2.49 12.80
N THR A 67 -6.63 -2.03 11.64
CA THR A 67 -6.08 -2.85 10.54
C THR A 67 -4.86 -3.65 10.97
N ILE A 68 -3.91 -3.01 11.66
CA ILE A 68 -2.70 -3.65 12.18
C ILE A 68 -3.04 -4.63 13.31
N ALA A 69 -3.93 -4.23 14.22
CA ALA A 69 -4.36 -5.08 15.33
C ALA A 69 -5.10 -6.34 14.86
N ALA A 70 -5.88 -6.23 13.79
CA ALA A 70 -6.58 -7.33 13.14
C ALA A 70 -5.72 -8.06 12.10
N ALA A 71 -4.44 -7.71 11.92
CA ALA A 71 -3.55 -8.40 11.01
C ALA A 71 -3.21 -9.79 11.56
N THR A 72 -3.40 -10.82 10.75
CA THR A 72 -3.10 -12.21 11.09
C THR A 72 -2.09 -12.77 10.11
N LYS A 73 -1.37 -13.82 10.51
CA LYS A 73 -0.46 -14.57 9.62
C LYS A 73 -1.23 -15.66 8.84
N PHE A 74 -2.45 -15.33 8.40
CA PHE A 74 -3.27 -16.24 7.61
C PHE A 74 -2.50 -16.68 6.36
N ASN A 75 -2.59 -17.95 5.96
CA ASN A 75 -1.81 -18.56 4.87
C ASN A 75 -0.28 -18.36 4.97
N GLY A 76 0.26 -18.13 6.18
CA GLY A 76 1.69 -17.91 6.36
C GLY A 76 2.21 -16.56 5.86
N PHE A 77 1.31 -15.62 5.52
CA PHE A 77 1.71 -14.27 5.13
C PHE A 77 2.42 -13.55 6.29
N LYS A 78 3.48 -12.81 5.95
CA LYS A 78 4.18 -11.95 6.91
C LYS A 78 3.31 -10.76 7.24
N GLN A 79 3.41 -10.29 8.48
CA GLN A 79 2.80 -9.04 8.88
C GLN A 79 3.47 -7.89 8.13
N THR A 80 2.66 -6.93 7.66
CA THR A 80 3.12 -5.75 6.94
C THR A 80 4.12 -4.95 7.76
N GLN A 81 5.19 -4.48 7.13
CA GLN A 81 6.12 -3.56 7.76
C GLN A 81 5.47 -2.19 7.93
N VAL A 82 5.57 -1.63 9.14
CA VAL A 82 5.13 -0.26 9.42
C VAL A 82 6.34 0.66 9.35
N ILE A 83 6.25 1.68 8.49
CA ILE A 83 7.26 2.73 8.35
C ILE A 83 6.65 4.02 8.88
N TYR A 84 7.29 4.63 9.87
CA TYR A 84 6.91 5.95 10.37
C TYR A 84 7.68 7.01 9.59
N THR A 85 6.96 8.02 9.12
CA THR A 85 7.49 9.17 8.38
C THR A 85 7.04 10.45 9.07
N THR A 86 7.86 11.48 8.98
CA THR A 86 7.63 12.80 9.57
C THR A 86 8.07 13.86 8.58
N THR A 87 7.32 14.95 8.53
CA THR A 87 7.72 16.16 7.79
C THR A 87 8.56 17.12 8.64
N ASP A 88 8.63 16.89 9.96
CA ASP A 88 9.45 17.68 10.87
C ASP A 88 10.92 17.24 10.77
N PRO A 89 11.82 18.10 10.23
CA PRO A 89 13.22 17.76 10.06
C PRO A 89 13.96 17.59 11.40
N HIS A 90 13.47 18.20 12.48
CA HIS A 90 14.11 18.13 13.80
C HIS A 90 13.98 16.75 14.45
N VAL A 91 13.06 15.91 13.98
CA VAL A 91 12.93 14.53 14.46
C VAL A 91 14.20 13.73 14.16
N PHE A 92 14.92 14.04 13.08
CA PHE A 92 16.16 13.37 12.74
C PHE A 92 17.27 13.64 13.76
N ASP A 93 17.29 14.82 14.37
CA ASP A 93 18.22 15.14 15.45
C ASP A 93 17.99 14.15 16.62
N TYR A 94 16.75 13.92 17.04
CA TYR A 94 16.48 12.97 18.13
C TYR A 94 16.75 11.50 17.78
N LEU A 95 16.56 11.11 16.51
CA LEU A 95 16.73 9.72 16.08
C LEU A 95 18.19 9.34 15.79
N TYR A 96 19.01 10.31 15.40
CA TYR A 96 20.39 10.07 14.96
C TYR A 96 21.47 10.67 15.88
N ASP A 97 21.12 11.55 16.82
CA ASP A 97 22.07 12.15 17.78
C ASP A 97 22.29 11.25 19.03
N VAL A 98 22.12 9.93 18.88
CA VAL A 98 22.37 8.90 19.91
C VAL A 98 23.70 8.14 19.66
N THR A 99 24.67 8.77 19.01
CA THR A 99 26.04 8.25 18.88
C THR A 99 27.04 9.09 19.65
#